data_AF-A0A9E2KRT4-F1
#
_entry.id   AF-A0A9E2KRT4-F1
#
_cell.length_a   1.000
_cell.length_b   1.000
_cell.length_c   1.000
_cell.angle_alpha   90.00
_cell.angle_beta   90.00
_cell.angle_gamma   90.00
#
_symmetry.space_group_name_H-M   'P 1'
#
loop_
_entity.id
_entity.type
_entity.pdbx_description
1 polymer ?
#
loop_
_entity_poly.entity_id
_entity_poly.type
_entity_poly.pdbx_seq_one_letter_code
_entity_poly.pdbx_strand_id
1 'polypeptide(L)'
;MDYREKRYLKKLVFGDNKTNFTTTQYCKLAKINRNSFYQKYISTAGFFLNILERDLLSCTFGTDDADCSMALENMLKMVYKEWKLYFWIYQKTKHEEHQMMKAQLIGVMKKIISEYANEMNGISNKNLKKVAEGIYDHLLSLILHNCKKSFLDAYSSLESYIPEIEGHRCSYFYKK
;
A
#
# COMPACT_ATOMS: atom_id res chain seq x y z
N MET A 1 -1.63 12.67 0.73
CA MET A 1 -2.41 13.17 1.88
C MET A 1 -1.78 12.70 3.18
N ASP A 2 -1.40 13.60 4.10
CA ASP A 2 -1.01 13.25 5.47
C ASP A 2 -2.24 13.34 6.39
N TYR A 3 -2.79 12.21 6.81
CA TYR A 3 -3.97 12.17 7.67
C TYR A 3 -3.56 11.81 9.11
N ARG A 4 -4.32 12.34 10.07
CA ARG A 4 -3.89 12.57 11.46
C ARG A 4 -3.38 11.31 12.17
N GLU A 5 -4.02 10.17 11.91
CA GLU A 5 -3.67 8.89 12.53
C GLU A 5 -2.23 8.46 12.25
N LYS A 6 -1.78 8.55 10.98
CA LYS A 6 -0.41 8.22 10.60
C LYS A 6 0.60 9.16 11.26
N ARG A 7 0.28 10.46 11.33
CA ARG A 7 1.14 11.46 11.98
C ARG A 7 1.31 11.17 13.47
N TYR A 8 0.24 10.82 14.18
CA TYR A 8 0.31 10.44 15.59
C TYR A 8 1.11 9.17 15.80
N LEU A 9 0.94 8.16 14.95
CA LEU A 9 1.74 6.95 15.00
C LEU A 9 3.23 7.27 14.81
N LYS A 10 3.60 8.04 13.78
CA LYS A 10 4.99 8.47 13.54
C LYS A 10 5.58 9.23 14.72
N LYS A 11 4.80 10.11 15.37
CA LYS A 11 5.25 10.84 16.56
C LYS A 11 5.54 9.90 17.75
N LEU A 12 4.74 8.86 17.93
CA LEU A 12 4.96 7.88 19.00
C LEU A 12 6.15 6.96 18.72
N VAL A 13 6.32 6.56 17.46
CA VAL A 13 7.34 5.57 17.06
C VAL A 13 8.71 6.22 16.86
N PHE A 14 8.77 7.42 16.30
CA PHE A 14 10.01 8.09 15.90
C PHE A 14 10.28 9.40 16.62
N GLY A 15 9.41 9.83 17.54
CA GLY A 15 9.64 11.03 18.36
C GLY A 15 10.70 10.84 19.43
N ASP A 16 11.05 11.93 20.09
CA ASP A 16 12.17 12.02 21.05
C ASP A 16 12.05 11.04 22.23
N ASN A 17 10.82 10.72 22.64
CA ASN A 17 10.53 9.71 23.66
C ASN A 17 10.14 8.38 23.01
N LYS A 18 11.11 7.70 22.40
CA LYS A 18 10.97 6.36 21.79
C LYS A 18 10.38 5.37 22.79
N THR A 19 9.07 5.22 22.78
CA THR A 19 8.35 4.26 23.59
C THR A 19 7.70 3.24 22.68
N ASN A 20 7.58 1.99 23.15
CA ASN A 20 6.78 1.01 22.43
C ASN A 20 5.36 1.54 22.29
N PHE A 21 4.83 1.58 21.07
CA PHE A 21 3.46 2.00 20.81
C PHE A 21 2.49 1.21 21.70
N THR A 22 1.58 1.95 22.36
CA THR A 22 0.41 1.38 23.01
C THR A 22 -0.84 2.14 22.59
N THR A 23 -1.98 1.45 22.54
CA THR A 23 -3.28 2.07 22.26
C THR A 23 -3.59 3.20 23.24
N THR A 24 -3.18 3.07 24.51
CA THR A 24 -3.36 4.12 25.52
C THR A 24 -2.61 5.40 25.17
N GLN A 25 -1.33 5.30 24.78
CA GLN A 25 -0.55 6.48 24.40
C GLN A 25 -1.11 7.14 23.14
N TYR A 26 -1.52 6.33 22.16
CA TYR A 26 -2.19 6.83 20.97
C TYR A 26 -3.47 7.59 21.31
N CYS A 27 -4.34 7.00 22.12
CA CYS A 27 -5.60 7.62 22.53
C CYS A 27 -5.38 8.95 23.26
N LYS A 28 -4.38 9.01 24.17
CA LYS A 28 -3.98 10.25 24.84
C LYS A 28 -3.52 11.31 23.85
N LEU A 29 -2.66 10.95 22.90
CA LEU A 29 -2.15 11.89 21.89
C LEU A 29 -3.25 12.39 20.94
N ALA A 30 -4.14 11.50 20.53
CA ALA A 30 -5.26 11.80 19.63
C ALA A 30 -6.46 12.45 20.33
N LYS A 31 -6.42 12.59 21.67
CA LYS A 31 -7.53 13.08 22.52
C LYS A 31 -8.83 12.31 22.31
N ILE A 32 -8.74 10.99 22.20
CA ILE A 32 -9.90 10.07 22.13
C ILE A 32 -9.85 9.09 23.29
N ASN A 33 -10.97 8.50 23.65
CA ASN A 33 -11.00 7.40 24.62
C ASN A 33 -10.70 6.06 23.92
N ARG A 34 -10.30 5.04 24.70
CA ARG A 34 -9.97 3.70 24.17
C ARG A 34 -11.17 3.01 23.53
N ASN A 35 -12.39 3.22 24.03
CA ASN A 35 -13.59 2.60 23.47
C ASN A 35 -13.84 3.10 22.05
N SER A 36 -13.68 4.39 21.79
CA SER A 36 -13.77 4.98 20.44
C SER A 36 -12.71 4.44 19.50
N PHE A 37 -11.50 4.14 20.01
CA PHE A 37 -10.49 3.45 19.20
C PHE A 37 -10.97 2.07 18.76
N TYR A 38 -11.48 1.25 19.69
CA TYR A 38 -11.91 -0.12 19.38
C TYR A 38 -13.24 -0.19 18.63
N GLN A 39 -14.08 0.85 18.71
CA GLN A 39 -15.25 1.01 17.83
C GLN A 39 -14.84 1.25 16.38
N LYS A 40 -13.71 1.94 16.14
CA LYS A 40 -13.20 2.24 14.81
C LYS A 40 -12.29 1.15 14.26
N TYR A 41 -11.46 0.55 15.11
CA TYR A 41 -10.46 -0.44 14.74
C TYR A 41 -10.63 -1.68 15.61
N ILE A 42 -10.91 -2.83 14.97
CA ILE A 42 -11.11 -4.10 15.67
C ILE A 42 -9.89 -4.46 16.56
N SER A 43 -8.69 -4.11 16.11
CA SER A 43 -7.45 -4.37 16.83
C SER A 43 -6.36 -3.34 16.45
N THR A 44 -5.21 -3.43 17.12
CA THR A 44 -4.01 -2.66 16.74
C THR A 44 -3.55 -3.02 15.32
N ALA A 45 -3.60 -4.29 14.93
CA ALA A 45 -3.31 -4.69 13.55
C ALA A 45 -4.33 -4.09 12.56
N GLY A 46 -5.61 -4.05 12.92
CA GLY A 46 -6.64 -3.37 12.12
C GLY A 46 -6.38 -1.86 11.97
N PHE A 47 -5.85 -1.21 13.00
CA PHE A 47 -5.40 0.18 12.92
C PHE A 47 -4.22 0.36 11.97
N PHE A 48 -3.21 -0.50 12.04
CA PHE A 48 -2.07 -0.46 11.11
C PHE A 48 -2.48 -0.75 9.67
N LEU A 49 -3.38 -1.72 9.48
CA LEU A 49 -3.94 -2.04 8.17
C LEU A 49 -4.65 -0.82 7.57
N ASN A 50 -5.52 -0.16 8.34
CA ASN A 50 -6.16 1.07 7.89
C ASN A 50 -5.15 2.12 7.45
N ILE A 51 -3.97 2.14 8.08
CA ILE A 51 -2.90 3.05 7.67
C ILE A 51 -2.35 2.70 6.29
N LEU A 52 -1.98 1.44 6.10
CA LEU A 52 -1.41 0.95 4.85
C LEU A 52 -2.42 1.04 3.69
N GLU A 53 -3.70 0.74 3.92
CA GLU A 53 -4.75 0.84 2.90
C GLU A 53 -4.97 2.28 2.42
N ARG A 54 -5.04 3.24 3.35
CA ARG A 54 -5.19 4.66 2.99
C ARG A 54 -4.00 5.18 2.20
N ASP A 55 -2.81 4.73 2.57
CA ASP A 55 -1.57 5.07 1.88
C ASP A 55 -1.59 4.51 0.44
N LEU A 56 -1.92 3.23 0.24
CA LEU A 56 -2.09 2.63 -1.09
C LEU A 56 -3.13 3.36 -1.94
N LEU A 57 -4.31 3.60 -1.38
CA LEU A 57 -5.40 4.33 -2.05
C LEU A 57 -4.99 5.75 -2.43
N SER A 58 -4.19 6.42 -1.60
CA SER A 58 -3.73 7.79 -1.90
C SER A 58 -2.77 7.88 -3.09
N CYS A 59 -2.22 6.75 -3.55
CA CYS A 59 -1.34 6.71 -4.73
C CYS A 59 -2.13 6.75 -6.06
N THR A 60 -3.45 6.58 -6.01
CA THR A 60 -4.31 6.36 -7.19
C THR A 60 -5.34 7.46 -7.38
N PHE A 61 -5.63 8.27 -6.35
CA PHE A 61 -6.53 9.41 -6.45
C PHE A 61 -5.80 10.66 -6.95
N GLY A 62 -6.11 11.16 -8.15
CA GLY A 62 -5.62 12.48 -8.54
C GLY A 62 -5.68 12.94 -9.99
N THR A 63 -6.03 12.10 -10.98
CA THR A 63 -6.06 12.56 -12.38
C THR A 63 -7.14 11.84 -13.16
N ASP A 64 -7.98 12.60 -13.87
CA ASP A 64 -8.98 12.10 -14.82
C ASP A 64 -8.34 11.30 -16.00
N ASP A 65 -7.00 11.24 -16.06
CA ASP A 65 -6.15 10.46 -16.98
C ASP A 65 -5.08 9.63 -16.21
N ALA A 66 -5.46 8.90 -15.15
CA ALA A 66 -4.50 8.18 -14.31
C ALA A 66 -3.80 7.01 -15.04
N ASP A 67 -2.60 7.26 -15.59
CA ASP A 67 -1.69 6.25 -16.13
C ASP A 67 -1.26 5.24 -15.05
N CYS A 68 -1.35 3.94 -15.35
CA CYS A 68 -0.91 2.86 -14.47
C CYS A 68 0.56 3.02 -14.06
N SER A 69 1.39 3.50 -14.99
CA SER A 69 2.81 3.78 -14.78
C SER A 69 3.01 4.80 -13.66
N MET A 70 2.18 5.84 -13.64
CA MET A 70 2.20 6.88 -12.61
C MET A 70 1.67 6.36 -11.27
N ALA A 71 0.64 5.52 -11.27
CA ALA A 71 0.14 4.90 -10.04
C ALA A 71 1.21 4.00 -9.38
N LEU A 72 1.89 3.16 -10.17
CA LEU A 72 3.01 2.34 -9.71
C LEU A 72 4.19 3.18 -9.21
N GLU A 73 4.52 4.26 -9.92
CA GLU A 73 5.57 5.18 -9.51
C GLU A 73 5.22 5.86 -8.17
N ASN A 74 3.97 6.30 -7.99
CA ASN A 74 3.48 6.92 -6.76
C ASN A 74 3.53 5.95 -5.57
N MET A 75 3.10 4.70 -5.77
CA MET A 75 3.23 3.64 -4.75
C MET A 75 4.70 3.45 -4.36
N LEU A 76 5.60 3.43 -5.34
CA LEU A 76 7.03 3.28 -5.08
C LEU A 76 7.60 4.49 -4.31
N LYS A 77 7.28 5.72 -4.73
CA LYS A 77 7.69 6.95 -4.03
C LYS A 77 7.24 6.94 -2.58
N MET A 78 6.01 6.50 -2.34
CA MET A 78 5.46 6.35 -1.00
C MET A 78 6.23 5.32 -0.18
N VAL A 79 6.53 4.14 -0.74
CA VAL A 79 7.34 3.12 -0.06
C VAL A 79 8.72 3.65 0.31
N TYR A 80 9.45 4.29 -0.62
CA TYR A 80 10.77 4.88 -0.30
C TYR A 80 10.70 5.99 0.75
N LYS A 81 9.59 6.74 0.80
CA LYS A 81 9.40 7.79 1.80
C LYS A 81 9.08 7.24 3.19
N GLU A 82 8.28 6.18 3.27
CA GLU A 82 7.66 5.71 4.51
C GLU A 82 8.15 4.32 4.97
N TRP A 83 9.15 3.72 4.29
CA TRP A 83 9.61 2.35 4.54
C TRP A 83 9.92 2.06 6.02
N LYS A 84 10.49 3.02 6.76
CA LYS A 84 10.80 2.84 8.19
C LYS A 84 9.54 2.57 9.01
N LEU A 85 8.44 3.27 8.70
CA LEU A 85 7.17 3.07 9.37
C LEU A 85 6.59 1.70 9.00
N TYR A 86 6.60 1.33 7.72
CA TYR A 86 6.05 0.07 7.26
C TYR A 86 6.85 -1.14 7.80
N PHE A 87 8.17 -1.02 7.84
CA PHE A 87 9.06 -2.00 8.46
C PHE A 87 8.79 -2.13 9.96
N TRP A 88 8.62 -1.01 10.67
CA TRP A 88 8.25 -1.04 12.08
C TRP A 88 6.89 -1.71 12.30
N ILE A 89 5.88 -1.43 11.46
CA ILE A 89 4.55 -2.09 11.53
C ILE A 89 4.72 -3.60 11.36
N TYR A 90 5.53 -4.03 10.38
CA TYR A 90 5.82 -5.44 10.13
C TYR A 90 6.45 -6.11 11.36
N GLN A 91 7.43 -5.46 12.00
CA GLN A 91 8.07 -5.98 13.21
C GLN A 91 7.14 -6.04 14.44
N LYS A 92 6.06 -5.24 14.46
CA LYS A 92 5.12 -5.17 15.59
C LYS A 92 3.90 -6.07 15.44
N THR A 93 3.75 -6.73 14.31
CA THR A 93 2.63 -7.62 14.00
C THR A 93 3.08 -9.07 14.00
N LYS A 94 2.17 -9.97 14.35
CA LYS A 94 2.40 -11.42 14.36
C LYS A 94 2.19 -12.02 12.97
N HIS A 95 2.65 -13.24 12.76
CA HIS A 95 2.50 -13.95 11.50
C HIS A 95 1.04 -14.02 11.01
N GLU A 96 0.08 -14.36 11.88
CA GLU A 96 -1.34 -14.41 11.52
C GLU A 96 -1.89 -13.04 11.09
N GLU A 97 -1.44 -11.97 11.77
CA GLU A 97 -1.79 -10.59 11.41
C GLU A 97 -1.16 -10.21 10.06
N HIS A 98 0.07 -10.64 9.77
CA HIS A 98 0.69 -10.45 8.45
C HIS A 98 -0.13 -11.10 7.34
N GLN A 99 -0.60 -12.33 7.53
CA GLN A 99 -1.41 -13.02 6.52
C GLN A 99 -2.75 -12.30 6.28
N MET A 100 -3.41 -11.89 7.36
CA MET A 100 -4.65 -11.11 7.28
C MET A 100 -4.42 -9.78 6.54
N MET A 101 -3.38 -9.04 6.93
CA MET A 101 -3.06 -7.74 6.32
C MET A 101 -2.65 -7.89 4.86
N LYS A 102 -1.83 -8.90 4.52
CA LYS A 102 -1.45 -9.23 3.13
C LYS A 102 -2.69 -9.46 2.26
N ALA A 103 -3.61 -10.31 2.72
CA ALA A 103 -4.83 -10.62 1.98
C ALA A 103 -5.69 -9.36 1.71
N GLN A 104 -5.85 -8.48 2.72
CA GLN A 104 -6.62 -7.24 2.57
C GLN A 104 -5.92 -6.22 1.66
N LEU A 105 -4.61 -6.02 1.81
CA LEU A 105 -3.83 -5.11 0.97
C LEU A 105 -3.78 -5.54 -0.50
N ILE A 106 -3.65 -6.85 -0.76
CA ILE A 106 -3.80 -7.40 -2.13
C ILE A 106 -5.21 -7.14 -2.64
N GLY A 107 -6.25 -7.29 -1.81
CA GLY A 107 -7.62 -6.94 -2.17
C GLY A 107 -7.76 -5.48 -2.61
N VAL A 108 -7.13 -4.55 -1.89
CA VAL A 108 -7.08 -3.13 -2.26
C VAL A 108 -6.32 -2.91 -3.56
N MET A 109 -5.15 -3.52 -3.74
CA MET A 109 -4.38 -3.43 -4.99
C MET A 109 -5.16 -3.99 -6.18
N LYS A 110 -5.85 -5.12 -6.03
CA LYS A 110 -6.72 -5.68 -7.07
C LYS A 110 -7.80 -4.69 -7.46
N LYS A 111 -8.44 -4.03 -6.49
CA LYS A 111 -9.48 -3.03 -6.76
C LYS A 111 -8.90 -1.89 -7.59
N ILE A 112 -7.77 -1.32 -7.16
CA ILE A 112 -7.03 -0.27 -7.87
C ILE A 112 -6.72 -0.68 -9.32
N ILE A 113 -6.11 -1.86 -9.49
CA ILE A 113 -5.72 -2.34 -10.83
C ILE A 113 -6.95 -2.60 -11.69
N SER A 114 -8.03 -3.15 -11.11
CA SER A 114 -9.26 -3.42 -11.86
C SER A 114 -10.00 -2.15 -12.27
N GLU A 115 -9.97 -1.09 -11.45
CA GLU A 115 -10.54 0.21 -11.81
C GLU A 115 -9.84 0.77 -13.05
N TYR A 116 -8.51 0.69 -13.08
CA TYR A 116 -7.72 1.05 -14.28
C TYR A 116 -7.98 0.13 -15.48
N ALA A 117 -7.96 -1.20 -15.28
CA ALA A 117 -8.03 -2.16 -16.38
C ALA A 117 -9.43 -2.29 -17.01
N ASN A 118 -10.50 -2.04 -16.25
CA ASN A 118 -11.88 -2.06 -16.75
C ASN A 118 -12.13 -0.98 -17.81
N GLU A 119 -11.49 0.18 -17.70
CA GLU A 119 -11.54 1.23 -18.73
C GLU A 119 -10.86 0.79 -20.03
N MET A 120 -10.02 -0.24 -19.97
CA MET A 120 -9.15 -0.71 -21.04
C MET A 120 -9.53 -2.08 -21.62
N ASN A 121 -10.69 -2.65 -21.26
CA ASN A 121 -11.13 -4.02 -21.63
C ASN A 121 -10.11 -5.11 -21.25
N GLY A 122 -9.40 -4.96 -20.12
CA GLY A 122 -8.21 -5.77 -19.81
C GLY A 122 -8.25 -6.50 -18.46
N ILE A 123 -7.43 -7.56 -18.40
CA ILE A 123 -7.09 -8.48 -17.29
C ILE A 123 -8.16 -9.47 -16.78
N SER A 124 -7.84 -10.78 -16.81
CA SER A 124 -8.66 -11.82 -16.18
C SER A 124 -8.55 -11.78 -14.65
N ASN A 125 -9.60 -12.19 -13.92
CA ASN A 125 -9.56 -12.26 -12.45
C ASN A 125 -8.36 -13.07 -11.89
N LYS A 126 -7.94 -14.12 -12.61
CA LYS A 126 -6.78 -14.94 -12.25
C LYS A 126 -5.48 -14.14 -12.40
N ASN A 127 -5.30 -13.44 -13.53
CA ASN A 127 -4.12 -12.61 -13.77
C ASN A 127 -4.11 -11.39 -12.83
N LEU A 128 -5.25 -10.77 -12.58
CA LEU A 128 -5.40 -9.66 -11.64
C LEU A 128 -4.89 -10.02 -10.24
N LYS A 129 -5.26 -11.20 -9.74
CA LYS A 129 -4.75 -11.69 -8.46
C LYS A 129 -3.23 -11.87 -8.49
N LYS A 130 -2.70 -12.53 -9.52
CA LYS A 130 -1.26 -12.79 -9.68
C LYS A 130 -0.45 -11.48 -9.75
N VAL A 131 -0.91 -10.50 -10.53
CA VAL A 131 -0.25 -9.19 -10.69
C VAL A 131 -0.27 -8.42 -9.37
N ALA A 132 -1.43 -8.34 -8.70
CA ALA A 132 -1.54 -7.67 -7.41
C ALA A 132 -0.66 -8.32 -6.33
N GLU A 133 -0.58 -9.66 -6.31
CA GLU A 133 0.34 -10.41 -5.44
C GLU A 133 1.81 -10.07 -5.76
N GLY A 134 2.18 -10.05 -7.05
CA GLY A 134 3.54 -9.72 -7.48
C GLY A 134 3.97 -8.31 -7.09
N ILE A 135 3.11 -7.32 -7.32
CA ILE A 135 3.37 -5.93 -6.91
C ILE A 135 3.48 -5.85 -5.39
N TYR A 136 2.56 -6.46 -4.64
CA TYR A 136 2.62 -6.48 -3.18
C TYR A 136 3.93 -7.08 -2.67
N ASP A 137 4.30 -8.26 -3.16
CA ASP A 137 5.50 -8.97 -2.71
C ASP A 137 6.78 -8.19 -3.07
N HIS A 138 6.79 -7.51 -4.23
CA HIS A 138 7.89 -6.62 -4.61
C HIS A 138 8.02 -5.41 -3.67
N LEU A 139 6.91 -4.72 -3.38
CA LEU A 139 6.90 -3.58 -2.45
C LEU A 139 7.28 -4.00 -1.02
N LEU A 140 6.76 -5.13 -0.55
CA LEU A 140 7.11 -5.69 0.75
C LEU A 140 8.60 -6.04 0.82
N SER A 141 9.15 -6.66 -0.22
CA SER A 141 10.58 -6.99 -0.30
C SER A 141 11.44 -5.73 -0.18
N LEU A 142 11.08 -4.63 -0.85
CA LEU A 142 11.78 -3.36 -0.71
C LEU A 142 11.77 -2.86 0.74
N ILE A 143 10.63 -2.93 1.42
CA ILE A 143 10.49 -2.52 2.83
C ILE A 143 11.39 -3.38 3.73
N LEU A 144 11.35 -4.71 3.58
CA LEU A 144 12.13 -5.65 4.40
C LEU A 144 13.64 -5.51 4.19
N HIS A 145 14.06 -5.06 3.01
CA HIS A 145 15.46 -4.79 2.68
C HIS A 145 15.84 -3.31 2.85
N ASN A 146 15.08 -2.53 3.63
CA ASN A 146 15.34 -1.12 3.94
C ASN A 146 15.50 -0.22 2.70
N CYS A 147 14.80 -0.55 1.61
CA CYS A 147 14.88 0.15 0.33
C CYS A 147 16.33 0.34 -0.18
N LYS A 148 17.19 -0.67 0.00
CA LYS A 148 18.59 -0.64 -0.48
C LYS A 148 18.73 -0.62 -2.01
N LYS A 149 17.75 -1.17 -2.72
CA LYS A 149 17.70 -1.12 -4.20
C LYS A 149 17.54 0.34 -4.65
N SER A 150 18.03 0.70 -5.83
CA SER A 150 17.79 2.06 -6.34
C SER A 150 16.33 2.24 -6.73
N PHE A 151 15.83 3.48 -6.66
CA PHE A 151 14.46 3.79 -7.08
C PHE A 151 14.20 3.37 -8.52
N LEU A 152 15.13 3.68 -9.42
CA LEU A 152 15.02 3.35 -10.85
C LEU A 152 14.93 1.84 -11.07
N ASP A 153 15.84 1.05 -10.48
CA ASP A 153 15.82 -0.41 -10.66
C ASP A 153 14.55 -1.03 -10.06
N ALA A 154 14.05 -0.46 -8.97
CA ALA A 154 12.82 -0.91 -8.33
C ALA A 154 11.59 -0.59 -9.19
N TYR A 155 11.59 0.57 -9.85
CA TYR A 155 10.55 0.99 -10.79
C TYR A 155 10.53 0.15 -12.05
N SER A 156 11.68 -0.09 -12.70
CA SER A 156 11.75 -0.95 -13.89
C SER A 156 11.26 -2.38 -13.63
N SER A 157 11.40 -2.87 -12.39
CA SER A 157 10.81 -4.16 -11.99
C SER A 157 9.30 -4.12 -11.78
N LEU A 158 8.73 -2.95 -11.45
CA LEU A 158 7.28 -2.78 -11.38
C LEU A 158 6.67 -2.55 -12.76
N GLU A 159 7.36 -1.84 -13.65
CA GLU A 159 6.91 -1.59 -15.02
C GLU A 159 6.68 -2.89 -15.81
N SER A 160 7.39 -3.97 -15.50
CA SER A 160 7.15 -5.26 -16.16
C SER A 160 5.73 -5.81 -15.95
N TYR A 161 4.98 -5.31 -14.96
CA TYR A 161 3.58 -5.67 -14.75
C TYR A 161 2.60 -4.86 -15.63
N ILE A 162 3.00 -3.71 -16.17
CA ILE A 162 2.11 -2.84 -16.96
C ILE A 162 1.51 -3.59 -18.16
N PRO A 163 2.28 -4.32 -18.98
CA PRO A 163 1.70 -5.09 -20.09
C PRO A 163 0.71 -6.18 -19.63
N GLU A 164 0.89 -6.72 -18.42
CA GLU A 164 -0.06 -7.70 -17.85
C GLU A 164 -1.38 -7.03 -17.41
N ILE A 165 -1.31 -5.77 -16.96
CA ILE A 165 -2.44 -4.94 -16.52
C ILE A 165 -3.24 -4.42 -17.72
N GLU A 166 -2.57 -3.82 -18.69
CA GLU A 166 -3.17 -3.29 -19.91
C GLU A 166 -3.64 -4.41 -20.86
N GLY A 167 -3.09 -5.61 -20.70
CA GLY A 167 -3.29 -6.75 -21.57
C GLY A 167 -2.47 -6.64 -22.86
N HIS A 168 -2.31 -7.78 -23.55
CA HIS A 168 -1.80 -7.77 -24.91
C HIS A 168 -2.83 -7.09 -25.81
N ARG A 169 -2.68 -5.79 -26.08
CA ARG A 169 -3.18 -5.23 -27.32
C ARG A 169 -2.45 -5.97 -28.44
N CYS A 170 -3.04 -7.06 -28.95
CA CYS A 170 -2.87 -7.36 -30.37
C CYS A 170 -3.35 -6.10 -31.07
N SER A 171 -2.40 -5.31 -31.58
CA SER A 171 -2.64 -4.15 -32.43
C SER A 171 -3.38 -4.59 -33.69
N TYR A 172 -4.70 -4.78 -33.57
CA TYR A 172 -5.64 -4.88 -34.68
C TYR A 172 -6.23 -3.52 -35.04
N PHE A 173 -5.50 -2.44 -34.71
CA PHE A 173 -5.79 -1.07 -35.17
C PHE A 173 -4.63 -0.54 -36.02
N TYR A 174 -4.25 -1.32 -37.04
CA TYR A 174 -3.70 -0.81 -38.30
C TYR A 174 -4.30 -1.65 -39.42
N LYS A 175 -5.56 -1.34 -39.77
CA LYS A 175 -6.33 -1.70 -40.97
C LYS A 175 -7.71 -1.08 -40.71
N LYS A 176 -8.17 -0.01 -41.35
CA LYS A 176 -7.87 0.65 -42.62
C LYS A 176 -7.99 2.15 -42.43
#